data_AF-A0A6A4W7C3-F1
#
_entry.id   AF-A0A6A4W7C3-F1
#
_cell.length_a   1.000
_cell.length_b   1.000
_cell.length_c   1.000
_cell.angle_alpha   90.00
_cell.angle_beta   90.00
_cell.angle_gamma   90.00
#
_symmetry.space_group_name_H-M   'P 1'
#
loop_
_entity.id
_entity.type
_entity.pdbx_description
1 polymer ?
#
loop_
_entity_poly.entity_id
_entity_poly.type
_entity_poly.pdbx_seq_one_letter_code
_entity_poly.pdbx_strand_id
1 'polypeptide(L)'
;MPEYHYDQLGTVAELYPLHKAVLTFQLNGRGPEQRALLWGRRFVCPNGLPLAEDESIDGVLCINDQVLFDCHIYDNENNQDRCGWYVARAESARRPEQLSSVVSNAMGTVVEVGPRRAFVEFRQPGRVELQRAVFVAARFFDHGGRLPAGTSLRSCVYEDQKLHLDAQHRPGQLQGASWYAWLAWRGQRPEVELDREPPAEVLAGEEEPPTQRPTATLADNLLPALSSAESRAQAQRRHQDKWGYVSSLLDAEYGVLLWQVAPRQYQSVLFHRSAAHLFDLNLKNYDLRTVFKKGDHLRFEAEKAEPSEPYKWKAYSVWLEEA
;
A
#
# COMPACT_ATOMS: atom_id res chain seq x y z
N MET A 1 41.59 29.88 8.66
CA MET A 1 40.23 29.32 8.48
C MET A 1 40.36 27.82 8.52
N PRO A 2 39.52 27.09 9.28
CA PRO A 2 39.55 25.64 9.29
C PRO A 2 39.27 25.10 7.89
N GLU A 3 39.98 24.04 7.50
CA GLU A 3 39.78 23.35 6.23
C GLU A 3 38.37 22.73 6.21
N TYR A 4 37.61 22.99 5.14
CA TYR A 4 36.23 22.56 4.98
C TYR A 4 36.10 21.70 3.74
N HIS A 5 35.40 20.57 3.85
CA HIS A 5 35.15 19.64 2.76
C HIS A 5 33.65 19.43 2.59
N TYR A 6 33.23 19.40 1.34
CA TYR A 6 31.84 19.27 0.93
C TYR A 6 31.55 17.86 0.41
N ASP A 7 30.28 17.46 0.45
CA ASP A 7 29.75 16.27 -0.22
C ASP A 7 30.53 14.97 0.08
N GLN A 8 30.96 14.81 1.32
CA GLN A 8 31.61 13.61 1.79
C GLN A 8 30.56 12.50 1.99
N LEU A 9 30.91 11.28 1.57
CA LEU A 9 30.08 10.10 1.81
C LEU A 9 30.67 9.30 2.97
N GLY A 10 29.86 9.05 3.99
CA GLY A 10 30.25 8.28 5.16
C GLY A 10 29.20 7.26 5.57
N THR A 11 29.57 6.43 6.53
CA THR A 11 28.74 5.38 7.11
C THR A 11 28.57 5.63 8.60
N VAL A 12 27.36 5.46 9.14
CA VAL A 12 27.11 5.56 10.59
C VAL A 12 27.78 4.40 11.30
N ALA A 13 28.83 4.68 12.07
CA ALA A 13 29.59 3.66 12.81
C ALA A 13 29.04 3.48 14.24
N GLU A 14 28.67 4.58 14.90
CA GLU A 14 28.16 4.56 16.27
C GLU A 14 26.96 5.51 16.41
N LEU A 15 25.99 5.12 17.22
CA LEU A 15 24.86 5.94 17.64
C LEU A 15 24.89 6.08 19.15
N TYR A 16 24.92 7.32 19.62
CA TYR A 16 24.79 7.65 21.03
C TYR A 16 23.36 8.11 21.27
N PRO A 17 22.73 7.68 22.37
CA PRO A 17 21.35 8.04 22.67
C PRO A 17 21.11 9.55 22.58
N LEU A 18 19.90 9.90 22.13
CA LEU A 18 19.38 11.26 22.00
C LEU A 18 19.92 12.02 20.78
N HIS A 19 21.17 12.45 20.72
CA HIS A 19 21.53 13.51 19.74
C HIS A 19 22.89 13.42 19.05
N LYS A 20 23.61 12.29 19.15
CA LYS A 20 24.94 12.19 18.53
C LYS A 20 25.14 10.89 17.76
N ALA A 21 25.84 10.98 16.64
CA ALA A 21 26.30 9.85 15.85
C ALA A 21 27.78 10.05 15.49
N VAL A 22 28.51 8.96 15.31
CA VAL A 22 29.86 8.99 14.73
C VAL A 22 29.80 8.35 13.36
N LEU A 23 30.29 9.07 12.36
CA LEU A 23 30.42 8.60 10.99
C LEU A 23 31.86 8.17 10.74
N THR A 24 32.04 7.08 9.98
CA THR A 24 33.33 6.75 9.36
C THR A 24 33.30 7.08 7.87
N PHE A 25 34.40 7.63 7.34
CA PHE A 25 34.51 8.01 5.94
C PHE A 25 35.96 8.06 5.46
N GLN A 26 36.19 8.09 4.16
CA GLN A 26 37.50 8.38 3.57
C GLN A 26 37.45 9.77 2.93
N LEU A 27 38.40 10.63 3.26
CA LEU A 27 38.41 12.01 2.78
C LEU A 27 38.53 12.04 1.25
N ASN A 28 37.52 12.60 0.58
CA ASN A 28 37.39 12.58 -0.88
C ASN A 28 37.44 11.15 -1.48
N GLY A 29 36.95 10.16 -0.73
CA GLY A 29 36.94 8.76 -1.12
C GLY A 29 38.32 8.10 -1.22
N ARG A 30 39.35 8.71 -0.59
CA ARG A 30 40.73 8.21 -0.62
C ARG A 30 41.37 8.28 0.76
N GLY A 31 42.41 7.48 0.97
CA GLY A 31 43.24 7.51 2.17
C GLY A 31 42.68 6.68 3.34
N PRO A 32 43.24 6.86 4.55
CA PRO A 32 42.81 6.12 5.72
C PRO A 32 41.42 6.54 6.18
N GLU A 33 40.69 5.60 6.77
CA GLU A 33 39.39 5.87 7.38
C GLU A 33 39.51 6.94 8.48
N GLN A 34 38.61 7.91 8.43
CA GLN A 34 38.48 9.03 9.34
C GLN A 34 37.16 8.93 10.11
N ARG A 35 37.08 9.63 11.24
CA ARG A 35 35.86 9.69 12.08
C ARG A 35 35.34 11.12 12.18
N ALA A 36 34.05 11.30 11.92
CA ALA A 36 33.35 12.58 12.02
C ALA A 36 32.22 12.52 13.05
N LEU A 37 32.11 13.56 13.88
CA LEU A 37 31.05 13.71 14.86
C LEU A 37 29.84 14.42 14.24
N LEU A 38 28.69 13.76 14.24
CA LEU A 38 27.40 14.30 13.79
C LEU A 38 26.48 14.57 14.98
N TRP A 39 25.96 15.79 15.07
CA TRP A 39 24.91 16.16 16.03
C TRP A 39 23.53 16.11 15.36
N GLY A 40 22.50 15.65 16.06
CA GLY A 40 21.12 15.51 15.58
C GLY A 40 20.61 16.72 14.79
N ARG A 41 20.72 17.92 15.37
CA ARG A 41 20.33 19.19 14.74
C ARG A 41 21.05 19.54 13.43
N ARG A 42 22.12 18.84 13.06
CA ARG A 42 22.84 19.01 11.79
C ARG A 42 22.40 18.01 10.72
N PHE A 43 21.58 17.04 11.09
CA PHE A 43 20.97 16.11 10.15
C PHE A 43 19.72 16.76 9.55
N VAL A 44 19.63 16.75 8.22
CA VAL A 44 18.52 17.26 7.43
C VAL A 44 17.68 16.06 6.99
N CYS A 45 16.43 16.06 7.42
CA CYS A 45 15.46 15.03 7.10
C CYS A 45 15.05 15.10 5.62
N PRO A 46 14.42 14.05 5.06
CA PRO A 46 13.98 14.03 3.66
C PRO A 46 13.01 15.16 3.26
N ASN A 47 12.34 15.79 4.23
CA ASN A 47 11.49 16.98 4.02
C ASN A 47 12.29 18.28 3.84
N GLY A 48 13.63 18.23 3.88
CA GLY A 48 14.51 19.38 3.78
C GLY A 48 14.67 20.20 5.07
N LEU A 49 14.05 19.77 6.18
CA LEU A 49 14.15 20.43 7.48
C LEU A 49 15.18 19.73 8.38
N PRO A 50 15.88 20.46 9.27
CA PRO A 50 16.70 19.84 10.30
C PRO A 50 15.87 18.95 11.23
N LEU A 51 16.48 17.90 11.78
CA LEU A 51 15.89 17.08 12.84
C LEU A 51 15.49 17.96 14.03
N ALA A 52 14.28 17.78 14.56
CA ALA A 52 13.78 18.59 15.67
C ALA A 52 14.60 18.34 16.96
N GLU A 53 14.62 19.30 17.88
CA GLU A 53 15.43 19.20 19.10
C GLU A 53 14.96 18.09 20.05
N ASP A 54 13.66 17.76 20.03
CA ASP A 54 13.03 16.70 20.80
C ASP A 54 13.10 15.33 20.12
N GLU A 55 13.46 15.28 18.83
CA GLU A 55 13.62 14.05 18.09
C GLU A 55 15.02 13.44 18.29
N SER A 56 15.06 12.11 18.42
CA SER A 56 16.33 11.40 18.57
C SER A 56 16.93 11.01 17.22
N ILE A 57 18.26 11.19 17.10
CA ILE A 57 19.01 10.79 15.90
C ILE A 57 18.95 9.27 15.64
N ASP A 58 18.78 8.45 16.69
CA ASP A 58 18.62 6.99 16.56
C ASP A 58 17.25 6.58 15.99
N GLY A 59 16.30 7.53 15.94
CA GLY A 59 15.04 7.38 15.24
C GLY A 59 15.23 7.45 13.73
N VAL A 60 16.11 8.34 13.25
CA VAL A 60 16.28 8.66 11.82
C VAL A 60 17.42 7.89 11.15
N LEU A 61 18.45 7.54 11.91
CA LEU A 61 19.64 6.85 11.41
C LEU A 61 19.82 5.50 12.10
N CYS A 62 20.28 4.52 11.33
CA CYS A 62 20.73 3.23 11.82
C CYS A 62 22.24 3.08 11.64
N ILE A 63 22.88 2.22 12.45
CA ILE A 63 24.26 1.80 12.21
C ILE A 63 24.36 1.18 10.81
N ASN A 64 25.42 1.51 10.09
CA ASN A 64 25.67 1.20 8.68
C ASN A 64 24.88 2.01 7.65
N ASP A 65 24.08 3.00 8.05
CA ASP A 65 23.46 3.91 7.08
C ASP A 65 24.50 4.80 6.40
N GLN A 66 24.30 5.03 5.10
CA GLN A 66 25.11 5.98 4.34
C GLN A 66 24.55 7.39 4.45
N VAL A 67 25.45 8.34 4.70
CA VAL A 67 25.13 9.75 4.93
C VAL A 67 26.01 10.59 4.00
N LEU A 68 25.39 11.53 3.30
CA LEU A 68 26.08 12.58 2.55
C LEU A 68 26.21 13.79 3.47
N PHE A 69 27.41 14.34 3.62
CA PHE A 69 27.66 15.37 4.60
C PHE A 69 28.81 16.32 4.26
N ASP A 70 28.78 17.49 4.88
CA ASP A 70 29.86 18.46 4.87
C ASP A 70 30.59 18.46 6.22
N CYS A 71 31.91 18.63 6.22
CA CYS A 71 32.68 18.62 7.46
C CYS A 71 33.88 19.56 7.48
N HIS A 72 34.37 19.86 8.68
CA HIS A 72 35.64 20.55 8.93
C HIS A 72 36.39 19.91 10.10
N ILE A 73 37.65 20.28 10.27
CA ILE A 73 38.51 19.77 11.35
C ILE A 73 37.84 20.05 12.71
N TYR A 74 37.76 19.02 13.57
CA TYR A 74 37.21 19.13 14.91
C TYR A 74 38.33 19.27 15.93
N ASP A 75 38.57 20.51 16.35
CA ASP A 75 39.53 20.82 17.39
C ASP A 75 38.87 20.68 18.77
N ASN A 76 38.76 19.45 19.25
CA ASN A 76 38.30 19.16 20.60
C ASN A 76 39.47 18.63 21.43
N GLU A 77 40.01 19.48 22.30
CA GLU A 77 41.15 19.19 23.17
C GLU A 77 40.96 17.90 24.00
N ASN A 78 39.71 17.55 24.34
CA ASN A 78 39.41 16.37 25.15
C ASN A 78 39.27 15.08 24.32
N ASN A 79 39.07 15.19 23.01
CA ASN A 79 38.89 14.11 22.03
C ASN A 79 38.19 12.83 22.53
N GLN A 80 37.17 12.95 23.39
CA GLN A 80 36.51 11.81 24.04
C GLN A 80 35.87 10.87 23.01
N ASP A 81 35.29 11.45 21.96
CA ASP A 81 34.59 10.73 20.88
C ASP A 81 35.55 10.12 19.84
N ARG A 82 36.86 10.44 19.92
CA ARG A 82 37.90 10.06 18.95
C ARG A 82 37.54 10.46 17.52
N CYS A 83 37.02 11.67 17.36
CA CYS A 83 36.63 12.25 16.07
C CYS A 83 37.59 13.38 15.70
N GLY A 84 38.20 13.29 14.51
CA GLY A 84 39.03 14.36 13.96
C GLY A 84 38.24 15.38 13.15
N TRP A 85 36.97 15.09 12.86
CA TRP A 85 36.10 15.88 11.99
C TRP A 85 34.76 16.18 12.66
N TYR A 86 34.20 17.34 12.34
CA TYR A 86 32.89 17.78 12.80
C TYR A 86 31.98 17.96 11.60
N VAL A 87 30.78 17.38 11.67
CA VAL A 87 29.80 17.46 10.59
C VAL A 87 29.00 18.74 10.69
N ALA A 88 29.11 19.60 9.68
CA ALA A 88 28.43 20.87 9.61
C ALA A 88 26.98 20.74 9.12
N ARG A 89 26.73 19.80 8.20
CA ARG A 89 25.42 19.43 7.65
C ARG A 89 25.49 17.98 7.17
N ALA A 90 24.43 17.21 7.38
CA ALA A 90 24.30 15.84 6.88
C ALA A 90 22.89 15.59 6.36
N GLU A 91 22.75 14.69 5.40
CA GLU A 91 21.48 14.14 4.93
C GLU A 91 21.66 12.66 4.57
N SER A 92 20.57 11.90 4.60
CA SER A 92 20.62 10.49 4.19
C SER A 92 21.08 10.39 2.73
N ALA A 93 22.16 9.64 2.46
CA ALA A 93 22.61 9.39 1.09
C ALA A 93 21.67 8.43 0.34
N ARG A 94 20.76 7.75 1.06
CA ARG A 94 19.69 6.97 0.42
C ARG A 94 18.81 7.92 -0.38
N ARG A 95 18.79 7.76 -1.70
CA ARG A 95 17.78 8.40 -2.53
C ARG A 95 16.40 7.95 -2.01
N PRO A 96 15.42 8.86 -1.81
CA PRO A 96 14.06 8.47 -1.43
C PRO A 96 13.44 7.46 -2.39
N GLU A 97 13.93 7.40 -3.63
CA GLU A 97 13.56 6.45 -4.68
C GLU A 97 14.02 4.99 -4.45
N GLN A 98 14.93 4.73 -3.50
CA GLN A 98 15.43 3.38 -3.18
C GLN A 98 14.83 2.80 -1.89
N LEU A 99 13.77 3.38 -1.37
CA LEU A 99 13.01 2.73 -0.31
C LEU A 99 12.30 1.53 -0.92
N SER A 100 12.69 0.33 -0.48
CA SER A 100 12.09 -0.91 -0.95
C SER A 100 10.58 -0.77 -0.88
N SER A 101 9.91 -0.91 -2.02
CA SER A 101 8.46 -0.94 -2.13
C SER A 101 7.87 -2.18 -1.47
N VAL A 102 8.71 -3.03 -0.88
CA VAL A 102 8.40 -4.33 -0.29
C VAL A 102 9.10 -4.40 1.07
N VAL A 103 8.35 -4.71 2.11
CA VAL A 103 8.89 -5.13 3.42
C VAL A 103 8.57 -6.59 3.64
N SER A 104 9.51 -7.30 4.24
CA SER A 104 9.37 -8.72 4.55
C SER A 104 9.70 -8.96 6.00
N ASN A 105 8.89 -9.79 6.66
CA ASN A 105 8.99 -10.14 8.05
C ASN A 105 9.05 -8.92 8.99
N ALA A 106 8.31 -7.87 8.64
CA ALA A 106 8.16 -6.70 9.50
C ALA A 106 7.28 -7.08 10.69
N MET A 107 7.65 -6.63 11.89
CA MET A 107 6.79 -6.75 13.07
C MET A 107 6.04 -5.44 13.25
N GLY A 108 4.73 -5.53 13.44
CA GLY A 108 3.86 -4.38 13.68
C GLY A 108 2.83 -4.64 14.78
N THR A 109 2.17 -3.57 15.19
CA THR A 109 1.12 -3.57 16.20
C THR A 109 -0.21 -3.26 15.54
N VAL A 110 -1.22 -4.08 15.80
CA VAL A 110 -2.58 -3.86 15.32
C VAL A 110 -3.16 -2.61 15.99
N VAL A 111 -3.63 -1.66 15.19
CA VAL A 111 -4.20 -0.39 15.70
C VAL A 111 -5.70 -0.27 15.47
N GLU A 112 -6.27 -1.05 14.55
CA GLU A 112 -7.70 -1.02 14.26
C GLU A 112 -8.14 -2.37 13.68
N VAL A 113 -9.25 -2.91 14.16
CA VAL A 113 -9.78 -4.22 13.72
C VAL A 113 -11.23 -4.11 13.23
N GLY A 114 -11.39 -4.26 11.92
CA GLY A 114 -12.68 -4.45 11.26
C GLY A 114 -13.08 -5.93 11.18
N PRO A 115 -14.31 -6.23 10.75
CA PRO A 115 -14.76 -7.61 10.60
C PRO A 115 -13.98 -8.39 9.55
N ARG A 116 -13.44 -7.72 8.53
CA ARG A 116 -12.74 -8.34 7.38
C ARG A 116 -11.38 -7.76 7.04
N ARG A 117 -11.02 -6.63 7.61
CA ARG A 117 -9.69 -6.04 7.50
C ARG A 117 -9.19 -5.59 8.87
N ALA A 118 -7.89 -5.40 8.98
CA ALA A 118 -7.28 -4.75 10.12
C ALA A 118 -6.09 -3.91 9.66
N PHE A 119 -5.77 -2.90 10.46
CA PHE A 119 -4.64 -2.02 10.24
C PHE A 119 -3.53 -2.30 11.23
N VAL A 120 -2.30 -2.28 10.75
CA VAL A 120 -1.10 -2.54 11.53
C VAL A 120 -0.13 -1.39 11.32
N GLU A 121 0.37 -0.84 12.42
CA GLU A 121 1.47 0.09 12.40
C GLU A 121 2.79 -0.64 12.60
N PHE A 122 3.75 -0.39 11.73
CA PHE A 122 5.06 -1.02 11.77
C PHE A 122 6.15 -0.01 11.41
N ARG A 123 7.38 -0.25 11.86
CA ARG A 123 8.52 0.58 11.51
C ARG A 123 9.29 -0.06 10.36
N GLN A 124 9.41 0.63 9.23
CA GLN A 124 10.27 0.19 8.15
C GLN A 124 11.74 0.37 8.57
N PRO A 125 12.65 -0.59 8.30
CA PRO A 125 14.07 -0.41 8.58
C PRO A 125 14.62 0.86 7.92
N GLY A 126 15.20 1.77 8.72
CA GLY A 126 15.69 3.06 8.27
C GLY A 126 14.64 4.18 8.17
N ARG A 127 13.43 4.00 8.72
CA ARG A 127 12.47 5.08 8.95
C ARG A 127 12.17 5.23 10.44
N VAL A 128 12.07 6.47 10.92
CA VAL A 128 11.55 6.79 12.26
C VAL A 128 10.07 6.50 12.34
N GLU A 129 9.37 7.00 11.32
CA GLU A 129 7.93 7.13 11.29
C GLU A 129 7.29 5.74 11.18
N LEU A 130 6.26 5.54 12.00
CA LEU A 130 5.40 4.39 11.85
C LEU A 130 4.70 4.47 10.49
N GLN A 131 4.74 3.35 9.79
CA GLN A 131 4.03 3.13 8.55
C GLN A 131 2.78 2.34 8.85
N ARG A 132 1.69 2.63 8.14
CA ARG A 132 0.41 1.94 8.33
C ARG A 132 0.15 0.99 7.17
N ALA A 133 0.03 -0.29 7.48
CA ALA A 133 -0.38 -1.35 6.56
C ALA A 133 -1.82 -1.78 6.83
N VAL A 134 -2.54 -2.14 5.78
CA VAL A 134 -3.83 -2.83 5.86
C VAL A 134 -3.70 -4.26 5.36
N PHE A 135 -4.34 -5.22 6.04
CA PHE A 135 -4.50 -6.59 5.56
C PHE A 135 -5.96 -7.02 5.66
N VAL A 136 -6.34 -8.04 4.89
CA VAL A 136 -7.68 -8.64 4.89
C VAL A 136 -7.66 -10.02 5.55
N ALA A 137 -8.81 -10.47 6.04
CA ALA A 137 -9.00 -11.76 6.72
C ALA A 137 -8.42 -12.94 5.94
N ALA A 138 -8.59 -12.90 4.61
CA ALA A 138 -8.11 -13.94 3.70
C ALA A 138 -6.58 -14.06 3.62
N ARG A 139 -5.84 -13.05 4.09
CA ARG A 139 -4.36 -12.98 4.13
C ARG A 139 -3.79 -13.12 5.55
N PHE A 140 -4.65 -13.37 6.54
CA PHE A 140 -4.23 -13.60 7.92
C PHE A 140 -4.06 -15.08 8.23
N PHE A 141 -2.96 -15.40 8.91
CA PHE A 141 -2.65 -16.76 9.36
C PHE A 141 -2.39 -16.79 10.86
N ASP A 142 -2.96 -17.79 11.52
CA ASP A 142 -2.82 -18.01 12.95
C ASP A 142 -2.11 -19.35 13.19
N HIS A 143 -0.90 -19.28 13.75
CA HIS A 143 -0.03 -20.45 13.97
C HIS A 143 0.15 -21.30 12.70
N GLY A 144 0.36 -20.64 11.56
CA GLY A 144 0.51 -21.27 10.24
C GLY A 144 -0.81 -21.68 9.56
N GLY A 145 -1.93 -21.70 10.30
CA GLY A 145 -3.25 -22.02 9.76
C GLY A 145 -3.97 -20.81 9.17
N ARG A 146 -4.67 -21.00 8.06
CA ARG A 146 -5.54 -19.95 7.49
C ARG A 146 -6.85 -19.88 8.26
N LEU A 147 -7.41 -18.68 8.43
CA LEU A 147 -8.75 -18.55 8.99
C LEU A 147 -9.80 -19.25 8.09
N PRO A 148 -10.81 -19.92 8.69
CA PRO A 148 -11.93 -20.46 7.92
C PRO A 148 -12.68 -19.34 7.17
N ALA A 149 -13.13 -19.63 5.94
CA ALA A 149 -13.86 -18.67 5.13
C ALA A 149 -15.09 -18.10 5.88
N GLY A 150 -15.26 -16.78 5.82
CA GLY A 150 -16.36 -16.08 6.49
C GLY A 150 -16.14 -15.78 7.98
N THR A 151 -15.06 -16.29 8.59
CA THR A 151 -14.68 -15.96 9.97
C THR A 151 -14.31 -14.48 10.06
N SER A 152 -14.81 -13.80 11.09
CA SER A 152 -14.48 -12.39 11.32
C SER A 152 -13.08 -12.24 11.92
N LEU A 153 -12.29 -11.28 11.44
CA LEU A 153 -10.98 -10.95 12.03
C LEU A 153 -11.10 -10.58 13.51
N ARG A 154 -12.18 -9.89 13.92
CA ARG A 154 -12.42 -9.54 15.34
C ARG A 154 -12.47 -10.73 16.30
N SER A 155 -12.69 -11.95 15.79
CA SER A 155 -12.70 -13.16 16.62
C SER A 155 -11.30 -13.71 16.95
N CYS A 156 -10.26 -13.26 16.24
CA CYS A 156 -8.90 -13.80 16.34
C CYS A 156 -7.80 -12.73 16.42
N VAL A 157 -8.12 -11.50 16.01
CA VAL A 157 -7.24 -10.34 16.05
C VAL A 157 -7.85 -9.26 16.93
N TYR A 158 -7.03 -8.62 17.76
CA TYR A 158 -7.42 -7.54 18.66
C TYR A 158 -6.41 -6.37 18.57
N GLU A 159 -6.83 -5.18 18.99
CA GLU A 159 -5.97 -3.99 19.06
C GLU A 159 -4.79 -4.21 20.02
N ASP A 160 -3.68 -3.54 19.78
CA ASP A 160 -2.39 -3.71 20.47
C ASP A 160 -1.70 -5.07 20.28
N GLN A 161 -2.29 -5.97 19.50
CA GLN A 161 -1.68 -7.26 19.20
C GLN A 161 -0.49 -7.10 18.27
N LYS A 162 0.63 -7.77 18.59
CA LYS A 162 1.80 -7.83 17.70
C LYS A 162 1.64 -8.92 16.65
N LEU A 163 1.86 -8.55 15.39
CA LEU A 163 1.82 -9.46 14.24
C LEU A 163 3.08 -9.29 13.40
N HIS A 164 3.43 -10.35 12.67
CA HIS A 164 4.38 -10.26 11.58
C HIS A 164 3.64 -10.01 10.27
N LEU A 165 4.27 -9.28 9.35
CA LEU A 165 3.71 -8.98 8.05
C LEU A 165 4.77 -8.90 6.96
N ASP A 166 4.36 -9.30 5.76
CA ASP A 166 5.02 -8.92 4.52
C ASP A 166 4.08 -7.95 3.77
N ALA A 167 4.59 -6.79 3.37
CA ALA A 167 3.76 -5.72 2.83
C ALA A 167 4.40 -4.93 1.70
N GLN A 168 3.55 -4.40 0.81
CA GLN A 168 3.95 -3.62 -0.35
C GLN A 168 3.48 -2.17 -0.19
N HIS A 169 4.34 -1.22 -0.48
CA HIS A 169 3.99 0.19 -0.50
C HIS A 169 3.06 0.48 -1.68
N ARG A 170 1.91 1.10 -1.39
CA ARG A 170 0.84 1.46 -2.32
C ARG A 170 0.22 2.81 -1.92
N PRO A 171 0.94 3.91 -2.15
CA PRO A 171 0.45 5.23 -1.78
C PRO A 171 -0.80 5.58 -2.58
N GLY A 172 -1.81 6.14 -1.90
CA GLY A 172 -3.02 6.67 -2.54
C GLY A 172 -4.07 5.65 -2.99
N GLN A 173 -3.80 4.34 -2.88
CA GLN A 173 -4.75 3.29 -3.26
C GLN A 173 -5.56 2.72 -2.10
N LEU A 174 -5.12 2.96 -0.87
CA LEU A 174 -5.67 2.31 0.32
C LEU A 174 -6.17 3.40 1.25
N GLN A 175 -7.48 3.43 1.50
CA GLN A 175 -8.04 4.37 2.45
C GLN A 175 -7.44 4.13 3.86
N GLY A 176 -6.72 5.14 4.38
CA GLY A 176 -6.12 5.10 5.72
C GLY A 176 -4.82 4.31 5.86
N ALA A 177 -4.22 3.83 4.77
CA ALA A 177 -2.94 3.12 4.79
C ALA A 177 -2.09 3.46 3.56
N SER A 178 -0.76 3.37 3.70
CA SER A 178 0.17 3.48 2.56
C SER A 178 0.76 2.13 2.17
N TRP A 179 0.46 1.06 2.92
CA TRP A 179 0.98 -0.28 2.69
C TRP A 179 -0.15 -1.32 2.63
N TYR A 180 -0.02 -2.30 1.74
CA TYR A 180 -0.87 -3.49 1.70
C TYR A 180 -0.07 -4.70 2.16
N ALA A 181 -0.49 -5.31 3.27
CA ALA A 181 0.10 -6.54 3.77
C ALA A 181 -0.55 -7.75 3.06
N TRP A 182 0.18 -8.34 2.11
CA TRP A 182 -0.28 -9.53 1.38
C TRP A 182 -0.17 -10.81 2.22
N LEU A 183 0.56 -10.74 3.33
CA LEU A 183 0.65 -11.80 4.33
C LEU A 183 0.77 -11.16 5.72
N ALA A 184 -0.14 -11.52 6.62
CA ALA A 184 -0.08 -11.16 8.04
C ALA A 184 -0.20 -12.44 8.88
N TRP A 185 0.62 -12.61 9.91
CA TRP A 185 0.56 -13.83 10.71
C TRP A 185 0.92 -13.64 12.18
N ARG A 186 0.37 -14.54 13.00
CA ARG A 186 0.74 -14.77 14.39
C ARG A 186 1.41 -16.14 14.53
N GLY A 187 2.51 -16.20 15.29
CA GLY A 187 3.21 -17.46 15.54
C GLY A 187 4.04 -17.90 14.33
N GLN A 188 3.86 -19.14 13.88
CA GLN A 188 4.61 -19.70 12.77
C GLN A 188 4.23 -19.05 11.44
N ARG A 189 5.23 -18.62 10.67
CA ARG A 189 5.04 -18.11 9.31
C ARG A 189 4.50 -19.25 8.43
N PRO A 190 3.41 -19.03 7.68
CA PRO A 190 2.88 -20.06 6.79
C PRO A 190 3.86 -20.35 5.63
N GLU A 191 4.05 -21.63 5.30
CA GLU A 191 4.78 -22.09 4.12
C GLU A 191 3.86 -22.07 2.89
N VAL A 192 3.33 -20.90 2.56
CA VAL A 192 2.44 -20.74 1.41
C VAL A 192 3.16 -19.88 0.38
N GLU A 193 3.31 -20.41 -0.84
CA GLU A 193 3.58 -19.61 -2.03
C GLU A 193 2.34 -18.76 -2.31
N LEU A 194 2.23 -17.63 -1.61
CA LEU A 194 1.25 -16.62 -1.94
C LEU A 194 1.79 -15.83 -3.12
N ASP A 195 0.97 -15.71 -4.16
CA ASP A 195 1.26 -14.80 -5.26
C ASP A 195 1.56 -13.41 -4.68
N ARG A 196 2.82 -12.98 -4.86
CA ARG A 196 3.32 -11.66 -4.40
C ARG A 196 2.66 -10.53 -5.17
N GLU A 197 2.21 -10.81 -6.39
CA GLU A 197 1.41 -9.90 -7.19
C GLU A 197 -0.06 -10.03 -6.80
N PRO A 198 -0.67 -9.01 -6.16
CA PRO A 198 -2.06 -8.76 -6.45
C PRO A 198 -2.14 -8.32 -7.93
N PRO A 199 -3.25 -8.61 -8.63
CA PRO A 199 -3.41 -8.33 -10.05
C PRO A 199 -2.97 -6.91 -10.45
N ALA A 200 -2.13 -6.80 -11.48
CA ALA A 200 -1.58 -5.54 -12.00
C ALA A 200 -2.63 -4.51 -12.50
N GLU A 201 -3.90 -4.88 -12.62
CA GLU A 201 -4.97 -4.03 -13.21
C GLU A 201 -5.75 -3.17 -12.21
N VAL A 202 -5.33 -3.07 -10.94
CA VAL A 202 -5.88 -2.05 -10.00
C VAL A 202 -5.26 -0.66 -10.22
N LEU A 203 -4.46 -0.47 -11.28
CA LEU A 203 -3.63 0.72 -11.50
C LEU A 203 -3.97 1.56 -12.74
N ALA A 204 -5.01 1.22 -13.50
CA ALA A 204 -5.53 2.07 -14.56
C ALA A 204 -7.04 2.26 -14.36
N GLY A 205 -7.44 3.47 -13.96
CA GLY A 205 -8.67 4.00 -14.52
C GLY A 205 -8.48 4.00 -16.03
N GLU A 206 -9.44 3.43 -16.74
CA GLU A 206 -9.41 3.26 -18.19
C GLU A 206 -9.13 4.61 -18.90
N GLU A 207 -7.89 4.84 -19.35
CA GLU A 207 -7.68 5.52 -20.62
C GLU A 207 -7.69 4.41 -21.69
N GLU A 208 -8.73 4.40 -22.52
CA GLU A 208 -8.81 3.52 -23.68
C GLU A 208 -7.54 3.66 -24.53
N PRO A 209 -6.94 2.55 -25.00
CA PRO A 209 -5.93 2.62 -26.03
C PRO A 209 -6.56 3.15 -27.33
N PRO A 210 -5.89 4.04 -28.09
CA PRO A 210 -6.39 4.46 -29.39
C PRO A 210 -6.45 3.25 -30.32
N THR A 211 -7.66 2.76 -30.55
CA THR A 211 -7.94 1.72 -31.54
C THR A 211 -7.58 2.28 -32.91
N GLN A 212 -6.45 1.84 -33.46
CA GLN A 212 -6.11 2.11 -34.85
C GLN A 212 -7.16 1.45 -35.76
N ARG A 213 -8.01 2.28 -36.37
CA ARG A 213 -8.96 1.85 -37.40
C ARG A 213 -8.20 1.46 -38.67
N PRO A 214 -8.57 0.37 -39.35
CA PRO A 214 -8.17 0.14 -40.72
C PRO A 214 -8.76 1.22 -41.61
N THR A 215 -7.92 1.76 -42.48
CA THR A 215 -8.31 2.61 -43.61
C THR A 215 -9.31 1.86 -44.49
N ALA A 216 -10.55 2.33 -44.53
CA ALA A 216 -11.52 1.96 -45.55
C ALA A 216 -12.12 3.25 -46.15
N THR A 217 -12.11 3.23 -47.47
CA THR A 217 -12.42 4.26 -48.46
C THR A 217 -13.83 4.84 -48.38
N LEU A 218 -13.91 6.14 -48.69
CA LEU A 218 -15.00 6.88 -49.34
C LEU A 218 -16.27 6.07 -49.70
N ALA A 219 -17.34 6.26 -48.92
CA ALA A 219 -18.69 6.48 -49.42
C ALA A 219 -19.62 6.99 -48.30
N ASP A 220 -20.25 8.13 -48.59
CA ASP A 220 -21.60 8.53 -48.20
C ASP A 220 -21.96 8.81 -46.73
N ASN A 221 -21.92 10.12 -46.47
CA ASN A 221 -22.96 10.90 -45.81
C ASN A 221 -24.34 10.20 -45.76
N LEU A 222 -24.84 9.95 -44.54
CA LEU A 222 -26.20 10.24 -44.05
C LEU A 222 -26.35 9.64 -42.64
N LEU A 223 -26.12 10.45 -41.58
CA LEU A 223 -26.73 10.42 -40.23
C LEU A 223 -25.79 11.02 -39.15
N PRO A 224 -25.81 12.34 -38.90
CA PRO A 224 -25.25 12.94 -37.69
C PRO A 224 -26.39 13.38 -36.77
N ALA A 225 -27.01 12.45 -36.03
CA ALA A 225 -27.96 12.82 -34.97
C ALA A 225 -28.14 11.77 -33.86
N LEU A 226 -27.64 10.53 -34.00
CA LEU A 226 -27.85 9.48 -33.00
C LEU A 226 -26.66 9.23 -32.07
N SER A 227 -25.42 9.59 -32.45
CA SER A 227 -24.24 9.32 -31.61
C SER A 227 -24.09 10.24 -30.40
N SER A 228 -24.72 11.41 -30.39
CA SER A 228 -24.67 12.33 -29.24
C SER A 228 -25.80 12.09 -28.23
N ALA A 229 -26.88 11.41 -28.63
CA ALA A 229 -27.98 11.02 -27.74
C ALA A 229 -27.66 9.73 -26.97
N GLU A 230 -26.97 8.77 -27.60
CA GLU A 230 -26.55 7.53 -26.94
C GLU A 230 -25.39 7.77 -25.97
N SER A 231 -24.37 8.55 -26.36
CA SER A 231 -23.29 8.93 -25.42
C SER A 231 -23.76 9.84 -24.28
N ARG A 232 -24.80 10.67 -24.49
CA ARG A 232 -25.43 11.44 -23.40
C ARG A 232 -26.38 10.58 -22.55
N ALA A 233 -27.08 9.61 -23.13
CA ALA A 233 -27.88 8.64 -22.39
C ALA A 233 -27.00 7.69 -21.55
N GLN A 234 -25.78 7.40 -22.00
CA GLN A 234 -24.77 6.63 -21.26
C GLN A 234 -24.15 7.46 -20.14
N ALA A 235 -23.86 8.75 -20.37
CA ALA A 235 -23.38 9.69 -19.35
C ALA A 235 -24.47 10.17 -18.36
N GLN A 236 -25.76 10.06 -18.70
CA GLN A 236 -26.91 10.42 -17.84
C GLN A 236 -27.61 9.23 -17.18
N ARG A 237 -27.13 8.00 -17.39
CA ARG A 237 -27.37 6.89 -16.44
C ARG A 237 -26.59 7.20 -15.17
N ARG A 238 -27.10 8.18 -14.41
CA ARG A 238 -26.70 8.44 -13.02
C ARG A 238 -26.51 7.08 -12.37
N HIS A 239 -25.29 6.81 -11.93
CA HIS A 239 -24.90 5.73 -11.06
C HIS A 239 -25.93 5.68 -9.91
N GLN A 240 -27.00 4.93 -10.11
CA GLN A 240 -27.92 4.65 -9.02
C GLN A 240 -27.16 3.63 -8.21
N ASP A 241 -26.67 4.05 -7.05
CA ASP A 241 -26.14 3.14 -6.05
C ASP A 241 -27.25 2.13 -5.72
N LYS A 242 -27.14 0.94 -6.32
CA LYS A 242 -28.04 -0.17 -6.04
C LYS A 242 -27.42 -0.99 -4.93
N TRP A 243 -28.30 -1.53 -4.10
CA TRP A 243 -27.93 -2.36 -2.97
C TRP A 243 -28.58 -3.72 -3.10
N GLY A 244 -27.81 -4.77 -2.82
CA GLY A 244 -28.29 -6.13 -2.85
C GLY A 244 -27.53 -6.99 -1.86
N TYR A 245 -28.01 -8.21 -1.65
CA TYR A 245 -27.32 -9.18 -0.80
C TYR A 245 -26.89 -10.40 -1.58
N VAL A 246 -25.73 -10.96 -1.24
CA VAL A 246 -25.21 -12.19 -1.86
C VAL A 246 -26.16 -13.34 -1.54
N SER A 247 -26.85 -13.82 -2.57
CA SER A 247 -27.76 -14.96 -2.46
C SER A 247 -27.01 -16.28 -2.51
N SER A 248 -26.08 -16.40 -3.45
CA SER A 248 -25.26 -17.59 -3.68
C SER A 248 -23.94 -17.23 -4.37
N LEU A 249 -22.89 -17.98 -4.05
CA LEU A 249 -21.61 -17.98 -4.78
C LEU A 249 -21.57 -19.27 -5.56
N LEU A 250 -21.60 -19.17 -6.89
CA LEU A 250 -21.76 -20.32 -7.78
C LEU A 250 -20.46 -21.12 -7.84
N ASP A 251 -19.34 -20.41 -7.98
CA ASP A 251 -17.99 -20.96 -8.05
C ASP A 251 -16.96 -19.90 -7.58
N ALA A 252 -15.70 -20.07 -7.97
CA ALA A 252 -14.62 -19.13 -7.63
C ALA A 252 -14.74 -17.77 -8.34
N GLU A 253 -15.47 -17.71 -9.45
CA GLU A 253 -15.51 -16.56 -10.37
C GLU A 253 -16.85 -15.83 -10.34
N TYR A 254 -17.96 -16.53 -10.09
CA TYR A 254 -19.31 -16.00 -10.22
C TYR A 254 -20.10 -16.02 -8.92
N GLY A 255 -20.87 -14.96 -8.70
CA GLY A 255 -21.85 -14.85 -7.63
C GLY A 255 -23.17 -14.27 -8.11
N VAL A 256 -24.22 -14.45 -7.30
CA VAL A 256 -25.56 -13.90 -7.57
C VAL A 256 -25.98 -13.03 -6.41
N LEU A 257 -26.34 -11.78 -6.73
CA LEU A 257 -26.98 -10.84 -5.83
C LEU A 257 -28.50 -10.90 -5.97
N LEU A 258 -29.20 -10.68 -4.85
CA LEU A 258 -30.62 -10.35 -4.85
C LEU A 258 -30.78 -8.85 -4.62
N TRP A 259 -31.26 -8.15 -5.64
CA TRP A 259 -31.56 -6.73 -5.62
C TRP A 259 -33.05 -6.51 -5.41
N GLN A 260 -33.41 -5.75 -4.39
CA GLN A 260 -34.80 -5.35 -4.15
C GLN A 260 -35.17 -4.14 -5.02
N VAL A 261 -35.92 -4.37 -6.09
CA VAL A 261 -36.30 -3.32 -7.06
C VAL A 261 -37.58 -2.61 -6.63
N ALA A 262 -38.46 -3.31 -5.91
CA ALA A 262 -39.65 -2.76 -5.28
C ALA A 262 -39.99 -3.58 -4.02
N PRO A 263 -40.91 -3.12 -3.14
CA PRO A 263 -41.37 -3.92 -2.01
C PRO A 263 -41.84 -5.30 -2.47
N ARG A 264 -41.24 -6.37 -1.91
CA ARG A 264 -41.50 -7.78 -2.25
C ARG A 264 -41.13 -8.20 -3.68
N GLN A 265 -40.43 -7.37 -4.44
CA GLN A 265 -39.94 -7.70 -5.77
C GLN A 265 -38.41 -7.72 -5.77
N TYR A 266 -37.85 -8.91 -5.92
CA TYR A 266 -36.41 -9.12 -6.02
C TYR A 266 -36.04 -9.54 -7.43
N GLN A 267 -34.87 -9.09 -7.87
CA GLN A 267 -34.29 -9.49 -9.14
C GLN A 267 -32.87 -10.01 -8.90
N SER A 268 -32.53 -11.08 -9.60
CA SER A 268 -31.19 -11.68 -9.56
C SER A 268 -30.25 -10.88 -10.44
N VAL A 269 -29.07 -10.56 -9.90
CA VAL A 269 -27.99 -9.91 -10.62
C VAL A 269 -26.78 -10.82 -10.59
N LEU A 270 -26.31 -11.27 -11.75
CA LEU A 270 -25.08 -12.04 -11.85
C LEU A 270 -23.89 -11.07 -11.77
N PHE A 271 -22.87 -11.43 -11.01
CA PHE A 271 -21.60 -10.70 -11.00
C PHE A 271 -20.42 -11.65 -11.12
N HIS A 272 -19.38 -11.16 -11.80
CA HIS A 272 -18.11 -11.85 -11.97
C HIS A 272 -17.05 -11.21 -11.07
N ARG A 273 -16.03 -11.98 -10.68
CA ARG A 273 -14.95 -11.52 -9.80
C ARG A 273 -14.16 -10.33 -10.33
N SER A 274 -14.11 -10.14 -11.65
CA SER A 274 -13.49 -8.95 -12.25
C SER A 274 -14.26 -7.65 -12.02
N ALA A 275 -15.58 -7.75 -11.81
CA ALA A 275 -16.43 -6.63 -11.45
C ALA A 275 -16.47 -6.41 -9.93
N ALA A 276 -15.95 -7.36 -9.13
CA ALA A 276 -16.06 -7.31 -7.69
C ALA A 276 -14.85 -6.63 -7.04
N HIS A 277 -15.14 -5.81 -6.03
CA HIS A 277 -14.19 -5.03 -5.27
C HIS A 277 -14.45 -5.24 -3.78
N LEU A 278 -13.37 -5.41 -3.02
CA LEU A 278 -13.38 -5.37 -1.57
C LEU A 278 -12.70 -4.07 -1.15
N PHE A 279 -13.48 -3.08 -0.74
CA PHE A 279 -13.01 -1.70 -0.66
C PHE A 279 -12.47 -1.25 -2.04
N ASP A 280 -11.22 -0.81 -2.10
CA ASP A 280 -10.53 -0.40 -3.33
C ASP A 280 -9.77 -1.56 -4.01
N LEU A 281 -9.85 -2.78 -3.47
CA LEU A 281 -9.15 -3.95 -4.00
C LEU A 281 -10.03 -4.72 -4.99
N ASN A 282 -9.68 -4.70 -6.28
CA ASN A 282 -10.33 -5.55 -7.29
C ASN A 282 -10.04 -7.04 -7.04
N LEU A 283 -11.09 -7.87 -7.19
CA LEU A 283 -11.08 -9.28 -6.86
C LEU A 283 -10.84 -10.21 -8.06
N LYS A 284 -10.40 -9.71 -9.22
CA LYS A 284 -10.26 -10.53 -10.45
C LYS A 284 -9.40 -11.79 -10.31
N ASN A 285 -8.42 -11.79 -9.40
CA ASN A 285 -7.55 -12.94 -9.13
C ASN A 285 -7.88 -13.66 -7.82
N TYR A 286 -9.03 -13.35 -7.21
CA TYR A 286 -9.43 -13.91 -5.93
C TYR A 286 -10.60 -14.87 -6.12
N ASP A 287 -10.63 -15.96 -5.33
CA ASP A 287 -11.78 -16.84 -5.23
C ASP A 287 -12.87 -16.14 -4.42
N LEU A 288 -14.01 -15.83 -5.06
CA LEU A 288 -15.13 -15.13 -4.42
C LEU A 288 -15.63 -15.84 -3.17
N ARG A 289 -15.52 -17.16 -3.07
CA ARG A 289 -15.96 -17.97 -1.92
C ARG A 289 -15.08 -17.77 -0.70
N THR A 290 -13.86 -17.29 -0.89
CA THR A 290 -12.95 -16.93 0.19
C THR A 290 -13.15 -15.50 0.67
N VAL A 291 -13.75 -14.64 -0.16
CA VAL A 291 -13.90 -13.21 0.09
C VAL A 291 -15.31 -12.86 0.57
N PHE A 292 -16.34 -13.35 -0.12
CA PHE A 292 -17.75 -13.10 0.19
C PHE A 292 -18.39 -14.30 0.88
N LYS A 293 -19.52 -14.04 1.56
CA LYS A 293 -20.41 -15.06 2.11
C LYS A 293 -21.86 -14.72 1.78
N LYS A 294 -22.71 -15.74 1.82
CA LYS A 294 -24.16 -15.57 1.68
C LYS A 294 -24.68 -14.58 2.72
N GLY A 295 -25.48 -13.62 2.27
CA GLY A 295 -26.05 -12.55 3.08
C GLY A 295 -25.22 -11.26 3.12
N ASP A 296 -24.01 -11.23 2.54
CA ASP A 296 -23.23 -10.00 2.44
C ASP A 296 -23.97 -8.91 1.67
N HIS A 297 -23.99 -7.69 2.23
CA HIS A 297 -24.65 -6.55 1.64
C HIS A 297 -23.66 -5.82 0.72
N LEU A 298 -23.90 -5.85 -0.59
CA LEU A 298 -23.03 -5.27 -1.60
C LEU A 298 -23.72 -4.08 -2.26
N ARG A 299 -22.95 -2.99 -2.42
CA ARG A 299 -23.28 -1.93 -3.37
C ARG A 299 -22.91 -2.42 -4.76
N PHE A 300 -23.69 -2.11 -5.78
CA PHE A 300 -23.36 -2.55 -7.13
C PHE A 300 -23.96 -1.65 -8.20
N GLU A 301 -23.39 -1.79 -9.40
CA GLU A 301 -23.89 -1.23 -10.63
C GLU A 301 -24.12 -2.34 -11.65
N ALA A 302 -25.28 -2.29 -12.30
CA ALA A 302 -25.71 -3.35 -13.20
C ALA A 302 -26.51 -2.83 -14.37
N GLU A 303 -26.34 -3.52 -15.49
CA GLU A 303 -27.09 -3.36 -16.73
C GLU A 303 -27.98 -4.57 -17.01
N LYS A 304 -28.96 -4.37 -17.87
CA LYS A 304 -29.86 -5.44 -18.29
C LYS A 304 -29.08 -6.39 -19.19
N ALA A 305 -29.14 -7.67 -18.86
CA ALA A 305 -28.51 -8.73 -19.63
C ALA A 305 -29.17 -8.89 -21.01
N GLU A 306 -28.41 -9.44 -21.96
CA GLU A 306 -28.91 -9.74 -23.29
C GLU A 306 -30.04 -10.79 -23.21
N PRO A 307 -31.05 -10.77 -24.11
CA PRO A 307 -32.16 -11.72 -24.07
C PRO A 307 -31.75 -13.20 -24.17
N SER A 308 -30.55 -13.48 -24.68
CA SER A 308 -29.96 -14.82 -24.78
C SER A 308 -29.35 -15.33 -23.48
N GLU A 309 -29.09 -14.47 -22.51
CA GLU A 309 -28.45 -14.83 -21.24
C GLU A 309 -29.49 -15.38 -20.24
N PRO A 310 -29.12 -16.36 -19.39
CA PRO A 310 -30.05 -16.98 -18.45
C PRO A 310 -30.40 -16.10 -17.24
N TYR A 311 -29.82 -14.90 -17.13
CA TYR A 311 -30.04 -13.94 -16.06
C TYR A 311 -30.59 -12.63 -16.62
N LYS A 312 -31.28 -11.83 -15.77
CA LYS A 312 -31.89 -10.56 -16.20
C LYS A 312 -30.96 -9.36 -16.11
N TRP A 313 -29.98 -9.41 -15.20
CA TRP A 313 -29.05 -8.33 -14.92
C TRP A 313 -27.65 -8.86 -14.76
N LYS A 314 -26.70 -8.08 -15.26
CA LYS A 314 -25.26 -8.31 -15.12
C LYS A 314 -24.66 -7.10 -14.40
N ALA A 315 -23.97 -7.36 -13.30
CA ALA A 315 -23.21 -6.32 -12.62
C ALA A 315 -21.86 -6.12 -13.31
N TYR A 316 -21.53 -4.87 -13.61
CA TYR A 316 -20.21 -4.48 -14.12
C TYR A 316 -19.35 -3.87 -13.00
N SER A 317 -19.92 -3.55 -11.84
CA SER A 317 -19.17 -3.25 -10.62
C SER A 317 -19.93 -3.64 -9.36
N VAL A 318 -19.24 -4.18 -8.38
CA VAL A 318 -19.78 -4.65 -7.10
C VAL A 318 -18.78 -4.32 -6.00
N TRP A 319 -19.21 -3.69 -4.91
CA TRP A 319 -18.38 -3.32 -3.77
C TRP A 319 -18.97 -3.87 -2.48
N LEU A 320 -18.13 -4.48 -1.65
CA LEU A 320 -18.46 -4.72 -0.25
C LEU A 320 -18.09 -3.49 0.57
N GLU A 321 -19.11 -2.83 1.13
CA GLU A 321 -18.93 -1.76 2.11
C GLU A 321 -18.99 -2.34 3.53
N GLU A 322 -18.20 -1.77 4.45
CA GLU A 322 -18.33 -2.11 5.87
C GLU A 322 -19.68 -1.57 6.37
N ALA A 323 -20.55 -2.50 6.80
CA ALA A 323 -21.84 -2.19 7.40
C ALA A 323 -21.71 -1.65 8.84
#